data_AF-A0A8H8UBC4-F1
#
_entry.id   AF-A0A8H8UBC4-F1
#
_cell.length_a   1.000
_cell.length_b   1.000
_cell.length_c   1.000
_cell.angle_alpha   90.00
_cell.angle_beta   90.00
_cell.angle_gamma   90.00
#
_symmetry.space_group_name_H-M   'P 1'
#
loop_
_entity.id
_entity.type
_entity.pdbx_description
1 polymer ?
#
loop_
_entity_poly.entity_id
_entity_poly.type
_entity_poly.pdbx_seq_one_letter_code
_entity_poly.pdbx_strand_id
1 'polypeptide(L)'
;MSLSRAPSRALLASLRRSTVQTSCLRIASARQRRCESTEQKPPPPAQEGKSFRGQLYNSTAMRLQREKADRERFTQARNESSGGRNSALTFVVIATALGAYYAGTLSTPAPSTASTLPLASTVAPKYNISGSNMEAAWADFVEVVGKDNVSTLDTDITHHSGSEWSTHIHKESERSFLVIYPSSTEEVSAIMKICHKRLIPVTGYSGGTSLEGHFAPTRGGICIDFGKMDKILKLHKDDMDVVVQPAVGWQVLNEEVAKDNLFFPPDPGPGAMIGGMVGTGCSGTNAYRYGTMREWVLSLTVVLADGTIIKTRQRPRKSSAGYDLTKMFIGSEGTLGLVTEATLKLTTKPNSTSVAVCSFGTVKEAANCVAKVVGEGVPIAAIEILDDVQMKCINAGGETDRSWNEAPTLFFKFAGTPNAVKEQIGIVKQLAKSTGSKTFEFAKNEAEQAELWSARKLALWSVMAMREDETDHVWTGDVAVPISRLPDIIEETKEDINKSGLFTSIVGHVGDGNFHTILLYNDSQRKKAEEVVHRMVKRAVEMEGTVTGEHGVGLVKRDYLNHELGETTVDAMRKLKLAFDPLCLLNPDKIVRVQKPQPGEVAQW
;
A
#
# COMPACT_ATOMS: atom_id res chain seq x y z
N MET A 1 3.66 -7.89 60.62
CA MET A 1 4.11 -6.47 60.65
C MET A 1 3.65 -5.83 59.36
N SER A 2 2.38 -5.41 59.31
CA SER A 2 1.87 -4.05 59.59
C SER A 2 1.96 -3.16 58.34
N LEU A 3 0.87 -3.03 57.57
CA LEU A 3 -0.17 -1.96 57.69
C LEU A 3 0.32 -0.66 56.99
N SER A 4 -0.44 0.12 56.20
CA SER A 4 -1.88 0.37 56.17
C SER A 4 -2.26 1.34 55.01
N ARG A 5 -3.36 1.00 54.31
CA ARG A 5 -4.56 1.80 53.91
C ARG A 5 -4.46 3.24 53.37
N ALA A 6 -5.20 3.47 52.26
CA ALA A 6 -5.89 4.72 51.86
C ALA A 6 -7.07 5.05 52.84
N PRO A 7 -7.80 6.22 52.87
CA PRO A 7 -8.54 6.80 51.71
C PRO A 7 -8.92 8.32 51.71
N SER A 8 -9.44 8.80 50.56
CA SER A 8 -10.58 9.73 50.28
C SER A 8 -10.89 11.00 51.11
N ARG A 9 -11.01 12.18 50.44
CA ARG A 9 -12.25 13.01 50.25
C ARG A 9 -11.99 14.53 50.02
N ALA A 10 -12.51 15.01 48.87
CA ALA A 10 -13.41 16.15 48.61
C ALA A 10 -13.32 17.55 49.32
N LEU A 11 -13.44 18.57 48.45
CA LEU A 11 -14.20 19.85 48.53
C LEU A 11 -13.63 21.11 49.23
N LEU A 12 -13.46 22.19 48.44
CA LEU A 12 -13.86 23.61 48.62
C LEU A 12 -13.17 24.46 47.52
N ALA A 13 -13.84 24.92 46.47
CA ALA A 13 -14.75 26.08 46.34
C ALA A 13 -14.06 27.46 46.14
N SER A 14 -14.30 27.99 44.94
CA SER A 14 -14.53 29.42 44.58
C SER A 14 -13.34 30.36 44.30
N LEU A 15 -13.30 30.87 43.05
CA LEU A 15 -13.35 32.29 42.61
C LEU A 15 -13.05 32.33 41.09
N ARG A 16 -14.07 32.32 40.21
CA ARG A 16 -14.79 33.45 39.59
C ARG A 16 -14.08 34.17 38.43
N ARG A 17 -14.78 34.15 37.28
CA ARG A 17 -14.81 35.06 36.10
C ARG A 17 -13.64 34.92 35.11
N SER A 18 -13.83 34.89 33.79
CA SER A 18 -14.88 35.50 32.95
C SER A 18 -15.14 34.73 31.66
N THR A 19 -16.42 34.56 31.34
CA THR A 19 -17.02 34.16 30.06
C THR A 19 -16.87 35.26 29.00
N VAL A 20 -16.53 34.89 27.76
CA VAL A 20 -16.93 35.64 26.56
C VAL A 20 -17.38 34.65 25.48
N GLN A 21 -18.69 34.64 25.24
CA GLN A 21 -19.32 34.08 24.05
C GLN A 21 -19.03 35.00 22.86
N THR A 22 -18.54 34.44 21.76
CA THR A 22 -18.44 35.11 20.46
C THR A 22 -19.82 35.12 19.81
N SER A 23 -20.41 36.31 19.71
CA SER A 23 -21.62 36.59 18.94
C SER A 23 -21.27 36.86 17.48
N CYS A 24 -21.87 36.09 16.57
CA CYS A 24 -21.89 36.38 15.13
C CYS A 24 -22.71 37.64 14.86
N LEU A 25 -22.09 38.68 14.29
CA LEU A 25 -22.79 39.82 13.71
C LEU A 25 -22.76 39.74 12.18
N ARG A 26 -23.93 39.43 11.61
CA ARG A 26 -24.27 39.62 10.20
C ARG A 26 -24.34 41.12 9.91
N ILE A 27 -23.60 41.60 8.92
CA ILE A 27 -23.74 42.98 8.41
C ILE A 27 -24.85 42.96 7.35
N ALA A 28 -25.97 43.60 7.68
CA ALA A 28 -27.08 43.86 6.77
C ALA A 28 -26.83 45.14 5.96
N SER A 29 -27.06 45.07 4.65
CA SER A 29 -27.03 46.21 3.73
C SER A 29 -28.26 47.11 3.92
N ALA A 30 -28.07 48.34 4.38
CA ALA A 30 -29.13 49.35 4.43
C ALA A 30 -29.16 50.17 3.13
N ARG A 31 -30.17 49.93 2.29
CA ARG A 31 -30.56 50.74 1.14
C ARG A 31 -31.49 51.85 1.66
N GLN A 32 -31.06 53.11 1.66
CA GLN A 32 -31.94 54.25 1.94
C GLN A 32 -32.32 54.95 0.63
N ARG A 33 -33.58 54.79 0.24
CA ARG A 33 -34.26 55.63 -0.75
C ARG A 33 -34.65 56.94 -0.07
N ARG A 34 -34.34 58.08 -0.67
CA ARG A 34 -34.90 59.38 -0.27
C ARG A 34 -35.84 59.84 -1.39
N CYS A 35 -37.14 59.92 -1.06
CA CYS A 35 -38.13 60.67 -1.83
C CYS A 35 -37.88 62.16 -1.60
N GLU A 36 -37.84 62.95 -2.67
CA GLU A 36 -37.97 64.40 -2.60
C GLU A 36 -39.40 64.80 -2.93
N SER A 37 -39.94 65.66 -2.08
CA SER A 37 -41.26 66.29 -2.14
C SER A 37 -41.32 67.34 -3.25
N THR A 38 -42.35 67.27 -4.08
CA THR A 38 -42.77 68.34 -5.00
C THR A 38 -43.41 69.48 -4.22
N GLU A 39 -42.71 70.60 -4.05
CA GLU A 39 -43.31 71.89 -3.71
C GLU A 39 -43.63 72.68 -5.00
N GLN A 40 -44.91 73.04 -5.17
CA GLN A 40 -45.39 73.92 -6.22
C GLN A 40 -45.00 75.38 -5.90
N LYS A 41 -44.41 76.08 -6.88
CA LYS A 41 -44.18 77.54 -6.84
C LYS A 41 -45.22 78.27 -7.73
N PRO A 42 -45.69 79.47 -7.32
CA PRO A 42 -46.72 80.23 -8.05
C PRO A 42 -46.14 80.90 -9.32
N PRO A 43 -46.97 81.27 -10.31
CA PRO A 43 -46.49 81.85 -11.57
C PRO A 43 -46.02 83.30 -11.38
N PRO A 44 -44.94 83.74 -12.05
CA PRO A 44 -44.53 85.14 -12.05
C PRO A 44 -45.33 85.96 -13.09
N PRO A 45 -45.47 87.29 -12.90
CA PRO A 45 -46.17 88.16 -13.82
C PRO A 45 -45.36 88.41 -15.10
N ALA A 46 -46.08 88.71 -16.18
CA ALA A 46 -45.54 89.00 -17.50
C ALA A 46 -44.56 90.18 -17.49
N GLN A 47 -43.36 89.97 -18.02
CA GLN A 47 -42.44 91.04 -18.41
C GLN A 47 -41.89 90.81 -19.81
N GLU A 48 -41.82 91.92 -20.52
CA GLU A 48 -41.55 92.07 -21.94
C GLU A 48 -40.18 91.56 -22.39
N GLY A 49 -40.19 90.88 -23.52
CA GLY A 49 -39.27 91.06 -24.64
C GLY A 49 -37.79 91.31 -24.33
N LYS A 50 -37.03 90.26 -24.01
CA LYS A 50 -35.58 90.22 -24.30
C LYS A 50 -35.31 89.16 -25.34
N SER A 51 -34.63 89.55 -26.41
CA SER A 51 -34.25 88.71 -27.56
C SER A 51 -33.68 87.35 -27.14
N PHE A 52 -34.19 86.28 -27.76
CA PHE A 52 -33.79 84.87 -27.61
C PHE A 52 -32.26 84.67 -27.61
N ARG A 53 -31.52 85.52 -28.32
CA ARG A 53 -30.05 85.47 -28.38
C ARG A 53 -29.39 85.86 -27.05
N GLY A 54 -29.93 86.82 -26.30
CA GLY A 54 -29.35 87.28 -25.03
C GLY A 54 -29.53 86.29 -23.86
N GLN A 55 -30.61 85.51 -23.87
CA GLN A 55 -30.85 84.47 -22.85
C GLN A 55 -29.94 83.25 -23.03
N LEU A 56 -29.62 82.88 -24.28
CA LEU A 56 -28.72 81.77 -24.59
C LEU A 56 -27.26 82.08 -24.19
N TYR A 57 -26.79 83.30 -24.45
CA TYR A 57 -25.43 83.71 -24.07
C TYR A 57 -25.24 83.78 -22.55
N ASN A 58 -26.23 84.29 -21.80
CA ASN A 58 -26.15 84.34 -20.34
C ASN A 58 -26.25 82.95 -19.68
N SER A 59 -27.04 82.01 -20.22
CA SER A 59 -27.10 80.65 -19.68
C SER A 59 -25.81 79.86 -19.97
N THR A 60 -25.20 80.08 -21.14
CA THR A 60 -23.92 79.44 -21.51
C THR A 60 -22.77 80.00 -20.68
N ALA A 61 -22.73 81.32 -20.45
CA ALA A 61 -21.72 81.96 -19.61
C ALA A 61 -21.83 81.53 -18.14
N MET A 62 -23.05 81.45 -17.59
CA MET A 62 -23.25 80.95 -16.22
C MET A 62 -22.90 79.47 -16.09
N ARG A 63 -23.20 78.65 -17.10
CA ARG A 63 -22.82 77.23 -17.11
C ARG A 63 -21.30 77.04 -17.16
N LEU A 64 -20.60 77.83 -17.98
CA LEU A 64 -19.13 77.84 -18.04
C LEU A 64 -18.50 78.30 -16.72
N GLN A 65 -19.05 79.32 -16.07
CA GLN A 65 -18.56 79.77 -14.76
C GLN A 65 -18.78 78.71 -13.68
N ARG A 66 -19.91 78.00 -13.71
CA ARG A 66 -20.20 76.90 -12.78
C ARG A 66 -19.24 75.72 -13.00
N GLU A 67 -19.02 75.33 -14.25
CA GLU A 67 -18.05 74.28 -14.60
C GLU A 67 -16.61 74.68 -14.23
N LYS A 68 -16.25 75.95 -14.35
CA LYS A 68 -14.93 76.46 -13.96
C LYS A 68 -14.75 76.48 -12.43
N ALA A 69 -15.77 76.93 -11.69
CA ALA A 69 -15.78 76.91 -10.23
C ALA A 69 -15.77 75.46 -9.69
N ASP A 70 -16.52 74.54 -10.31
CA ASP A 70 -16.51 73.13 -9.95
C ASP A 70 -15.13 72.50 -10.24
N ARG A 71 -14.51 72.81 -11.39
CA ARG A 71 -13.13 72.40 -11.71
C ARG A 71 -12.13 72.91 -10.67
N GLU A 72 -12.19 74.17 -10.29
CA GLU A 72 -11.30 74.74 -9.27
C GLU A 72 -11.52 74.03 -7.92
N ARG A 73 -12.77 73.79 -7.52
CA ARG A 73 -13.12 73.06 -6.29
C ARG A 73 -12.60 71.61 -6.29
N PHE A 74 -12.74 70.90 -7.41
CA PHE A 74 -12.18 69.55 -7.58
C PHE A 74 -10.65 69.55 -7.59
N THR A 75 -10.02 70.59 -8.13
CA THR A 75 -8.55 70.72 -8.16
C THR A 75 -8.00 71.03 -6.77
N GLN A 76 -8.69 71.87 -5.99
CA GLN A 76 -8.36 72.19 -4.60
C GLN A 76 -8.52 70.96 -3.69
N ALA A 77 -9.61 70.21 -3.82
CA ALA A 77 -9.84 68.95 -3.10
C ALA A 77 -8.81 67.85 -3.46
N ARG A 78 -8.31 67.85 -4.71
CA ARG A 78 -7.24 66.94 -5.16
C ARG A 78 -5.87 67.30 -4.59
N ASN A 79 -5.59 68.60 -4.42
CA ASN A 79 -4.34 69.08 -3.82
C ASN A 79 -4.32 68.93 -2.30
N GLU A 80 -5.45 69.04 -1.61
CA GLU A 80 -5.53 68.89 -0.14
C GLU A 80 -5.52 67.43 0.34
N SER A 81 -5.87 66.45 -0.50
CA SER A 81 -6.10 65.06 -0.04
C SER A 81 -5.17 63.99 -0.63
N SER A 82 -4.26 64.30 -1.55
CA SER A 82 -3.54 63.27 -2.32
C SER A 82 -2.18 62.85 -1.75
N GLY A 83 -1.36 63.77 -1.23
CA GLY A 83 0.01 63.44 -0.80
C GLY A 83 0.07 62.68 0.54
N GLY A 84 -0.55 63.24 1.59
CA GLY A 84 -0.50 62.67 2.94
C GLY A 84 -1.34 61.41 3.11
N ARG A 85 -2.51 61.34 2.47
CA ARG A 85 -3.43 60.20 2.59
C ARG A 85 -2.93 58.97 1.85
N ASN A 86 -2.32 59.14 0.68
CA ASN A 86 -1.69 58.03 -0.04
C ASN A 86 -0.43 57.54 0.69
N SER A 87 0.39 58.45 1.22
CA SER A 87 1.57 58.07 2.01
C SER A 87 1.20 57.32 3.30
N ALA A 88 0.16 57.78 4.01
CA ALA A 88 -0.36 57.10 5.18
C ALA A 88 -0.95 55.72 4.86
N LEU A 89 -1.71 55.60 3.76
CA LEU A 89 -2.25 54.32 3.32
C LEU A 89 -1.14 53.33 2.91
N THR A 90 -0.14 53.80 2.15
CA THR A 90 1.03 53.01 1.78
C THR A 90 1.82 52.57 3.01
N PHE A 91 2.04 53.45 3.98
CA PHE A 91 2.70 53.10 5.25
C PHE A 91 1.90 52.04 6.01
N VAL A 92 0.57 52.18 6.12
CA VAL A 92 -0.28 51.18 6.78
C VAL A 92 -0.21 49.83 6.07
N VAL A 93 -0.26 49.80 4.73
CA VAL A 93 -0.16 48.53 3.97
C VAL A 93 1.20 47.88 4.18
N ILE A 94 2.30 48.64 4.10
CA ILE A 94 3.65 48.11 4.31
C ILE A 94 3.84 47.65 5.76
N ALA A 95 3.42 48.45 6.74
CA ALA A 95 3.51 48.10 8.16
C ALA A 95 2.66 46.87 8.50
N THR A 96 1.48 46.72 7.88
CA THR A 96 0.62 45.54 8.05
C THR A 96 1.24 44.32 7.39
N ALA A 97 1.80 44.46 6.18
CA ALA A 97 2.48 43.37 5.49
C ALA A 97 3.74 42.92 6.25
N LEU A 98 4.55 43.85 6.74
CA LEU A 98 5.72 43.56 7.58
C LEU A 98 5.31 42.97 8.93
N GLY A 99 4.26 43.49 9.55
CA GLY A 99 3.71 42.95 10.80
C GLY A 99 3.16 41.53 10.63
N ALA A 100 2.45 41.26 9.54
CA ALA A 100 1.95 39.92 9.21
C ALA A 100 3.10 38.95 8.85
N TYR A 101 4.10 39.41 8.11
CA TYR A 101 5.31 38.64 7.83
C TYR A 101 6.06 38.30 9.13
N TYR A 102 6.29 39.29 9.99
CA TYR A 102 6.96 39.11 11.28
C TYR A 102 6.16 38.19 12.21
N ALA A 103 4.85 38.38 12.33
CA ALA A 103 3.98 37.48 13.08
C ALA A 103 3.96 36.05 12.52
N GLY A 104 4.02 35.91 11.20
CA GLY A 104 4.17 34.62 10.51
C GLY A 104 5.51 33.94 10.81
N THR A 105 6.61 34.70 10.88
CA THR A 105 7.93 34.16 11.28
C THR A 105 8.01 33.78 12.75
N LEU A 106 7.20 34.40 13.62
CA LEU A 106 7.09 34.03 15.03
C LEU A 106 6.15 32.84 15.28
N SER A 107 5.32 32.49 14.30
CA SER A 107 4.26 31.48 14.42
C SER A 107 4.55 30.21 13.64
N THR A 108 5.81 29.77 13.56
CA THR A 108 6.08 28.39 13.14
C THR A 108 5.56 27.45 14.22
N PRO A 109 4.55 26.59 13.96
CA PRO A 109 4.12 25.62 14.93
C PRO A 109 5.33 24.80 15.37
N ALA A 110 5.52 24.61 16.68
CA ALA A 110 6.57 23.74 17.17
C ALA A 110 6.39 22.35 16.51
N PRO A 111 7.48 21.69 16.08
CA PRO A 111 7.38 20.34 15.54
C PRO A 111 6.70 19.43 16.56
N SER A 112 5.83 18.55 16.08
CA SER A 112 5.15 17.59 16.94
C SER A 112 6.18 16.75 17.69
N THR A 113 6.05 16.71 19.02
CA THR A 113 6.90 15.89 19.90
C THR A 113 6.42 14.44 20.01
N ALA A 114 5.36 14.05 19.29
CA ALA A 114 4.80 12.72 19.34
C ALA A 114 5.58 11.73 18.44
N SER A 115 5.90 10.57 19.02
CA SER A 115 6.57 9.45 18.33
C SER A 115 5.63 8.61 17.46
N THR A 116 4.32 8.77 17.64
CA THR A 116 3.27 8.15 16.83
C THR A 116 2.42 9.22 16.18
N LEU A 117 1.66 8.86 15.14
CA LEU A 117 0.73 9.77 14.48
C LEU A 117 -0.67 9.16 14.42
N PRO A 118 -1.57 9.53 15.35
CA PRO A 118 -2.98 9.12 15.30
C PRO A 118 -3.65 9.51 13.99
N LEU A 119 -4.52 8.64 13.46
CA LEU A 119 -5.31 8.92 12.26
C LEU A 119 -6.19 10.17 12.43
N ALA A 120 -6.61 10.48 13.66
CA ALA A 120 -7.37 11.69 13.95
C ALA A 120 -6.58 12.98 13.71
N SER A 121 -5.25 12.91 13.74
CA SER A 121 -4.32 14.04 13.62
C SER A 121 -3.69 14.17 12.24
N THR A 122 -4.04 13.30 11.28
CA THR A 122 -3.50 13.37 9.92
C THR A 122 -4.15 14.50 9.12
N VAL A 123 -3.36 15.12 8.25
CA VAL A 123 -3.85 16.02 7.20
C VAL A 123 -4.05 15.21 5.92
N ALA A 124 -5.22 15.31 5.30
CA ALA A 124 -5.50 14.62 4.05
C ALA A 124 -4.49 15.07 2.97
N PRO A 125 -3.85 14.13 2.25
CA PRO A 125 -2.95 14.47 1.16
C PRO A 125 -3.62 15.32 0.07
N LYS A 126 -2.84 16.19 -0.56
CA LYS A 126 -3.29 17.02 -1.68
C LYS A 126 -2.52 16.63 -2.92
N TYR A 127 -3.22 16.09 -3.91
CA TYR A 127 -2.66 15.71 -5.21
C TYR A 127 -3.11 16.69 -6.29
N ASN A 128 -2.28 16.89 -7.32
CA ASN A 128 -2.64 17.66 -8.50
C ASN A 128 -2.65 16.76 -9.74
N ILE A 129 -3.77 16.07 -9.95
CA ILE A 129 -4.01 15.20 -11.11
C ILE A 129 -4.86 15.90 -12.18
N SER A 130 -4.85 17.24 -12.22
CA SER A 130 -5.56 17.99 -13.26
C SER A 130 -4.96 17.71 -14.65
N GLY A 131 -5.81 17.67 -15.68
CA GLY A 131 -5.37 17.36 -17.05
C GLY A 131 -4.19 18.21 -17.52
N SER A 132 -4.22 19.52 -17.28
CA SER A 132 -3.12 20.42 -17.63
C SER A 132 -1.81 20.14 -16.88
N ASN A 133 -1.87 19.71 -15.61
CA ASN A 133 -0.67 19.32 -14.88
C ASN A 133 -0.12 17.99 -15.38
N MET A 134 -0.99 17.03 -15.71
CA MET A 134 -0.59 15.73 -16.24
C MET A 134 0.00 15.83 -17.65
N GLU A 135 -0.57 16.66 -18.52
CA GLU A 135 -0.03 16.96 -19.86
C GLU A 135 1.36 17.62 -19.77
N ALA A 136 1.52 18.60 -18.86
CA ALA A 136 2.82 19.22 -18.63
C ALA A 136 3.83 18.23 -18.01
N ALA A 137 3.40 17.35 -17.11
CA ALA A 137 4.25 16.30 -16.56
C ALA A 137 4.66 15.28 -17.62
N TRP A 138 3.75 14.93 -18.55
CA TRP A 138 4.06 14.05 -19.67
C TRP A 138 5.24 14.56 -20.50
N ALA A 139 5.26 15.86 -20.81
CA ALA A 139 6.39 16.47 -21.52
C ALA A 139 7.70 16.34 -20.72
N ASP A 140 7.69 16.63 -19.43
CA ASP A 140 8.86 16.46 -18.56
C ASP A 140 9.34 14.99 -18.52
N PHE A 141 8.41 14.01 -18.48
CA PHE A 141 8.77 12.59 -18.48
C PHE A 141 9.39 12.16 -19.80
N VAL A 142 8.87 12.64 -20.93
CA VAL A 142 9.43 12.38 -22.26
C VAL A 142 10.86 12.91 -22.37
N GLU A 143 11.18 14.04 -21.74
CA GLU A 143 12.56 14.54 -21.70
C GLU A 143 13.50 13.63 -20.87
N VAL A 144 12.99 13.00 -19.82
CA VAL A 144 13.78 12.12 -18.93
C VAL A 144 14.00 10.74 -19.56
N VAL A 145 12.93 10.07 -19.98
CA VAL A 145 12.99 8.66 -20.42
C VAL A 145 12.89 8.50 -21.93
N GLY A 146 12.55 9.55 -22.68
CA GLY A 146 12.23 9.44 -24.11
C GLY A 146 10.77 9.03 -24.35
N LYS A 147 10.25 9.44 -25.51
CA LYS A 147 8.81 9.28 -25.85
C LYS A 147 8.34 7.83 -25.85
N ASP A 148 9.17 6.91 -26.35
CA ASP A 148 8.83 5.49 -26.47
C ASP A 148 8.75 4.78 -25.11
N ASN A 149 9.13 5.45 -24.02
CA ASN A 149 9.11 4.95 -22.66
C ASN A 149 7.98 5.57 -21.81
N VAL A 150 7.04 6.29 -22.44
CA VAL A 150 5.85 6.85 -21.78
C VAL A 150 4.60 6.41 -22.55
N SER A 151 3.83 5.50 -21.97
CA SER A 151 2.61 4.97 -22.57
C SER A 151 1.35 5.61 -22.01
N THR A 152 0.46 6.01 -22.92
CA THR A 152 -0.92 6.44 -22.61
C THR A 152 -1.95 5.51 -23.26
N LEU A 153 -1.53 4.30 -23.67
CA LEU A 153 -2.43 3.34 -24.28
C LEU A 153 -3.36 2.76 -23.22
N ASP A 154 -4.65 2.64 -23.57
CA ASP A 154 -5.67 2.15 -22.64
C ASP A 154 -5.42 0.70 -22.19
N THR A 155 -4.84 -0.13 -23.07
CA THR A 155 -4.43 -1.51 -22.76
C THR A 155 -3.39 -1.55 -21.65
N ASP A 156 -2.36 -0.70 -21.75
CA ASP A 156 -1.29 -0.65 -20.78
C ASP A 156 -1.83 -0.13 -19.45
N ILE A 157 -2.60 0.96 -19.47
CA ILE A 157 -3.22 1.52 -18.28
C ILE A 157 -4.10 0.48 -17.58
N THR A 158 -4.94 -0.25 -18.33
CA THR A 158 -5.81 -1.30 -17.78
C THR A 158 -5.00 -2.42 -17.13
N HIS A 159 -3.97 -2.92 -17.82
CA HIS A 159 -3.10 -3.99 -17.30
C HIS A 159 -2.35 -3.59 -16.01
N HIS A 160 -2.09 -2.30 -15.83
CA HIS A 160 -1.39 -1.74 -14.65
C HIS A 160 -2.34 -1.18 -13.58
N SER A 161 -3.66 -1.32 -13.75
CA SER A 161 -4.64 -0.77 -12.79
C SER A 161 -5.16 -1.81 -11.81
N GLY A 162 -4.85 -3.08 -12.02
CA GLY A 162 -5.35 -4.15 -11.18
C GLY A 162 -4.92 -5.55 -11.58
N SER A 163 -5.37 -6.51 -10.79
CA SER A 163 -5.08 -7.92 -11.01
C SER A 163 -6.37 -8.72 -10.87
N GLU A 164 -6.60 -9.66 -11.78
CA GLU A 164 -7.66 -10.67 -11.61
C GLU A 164 -7.42 -11.56 -10.37
N TRP A 165 -6.17 -11.61 -9.90
CA TRP A 165 -5.77 -12.33 -8.70
C TRP A 165 -6.11 -11.58 -7.41
N SER A 166 -6.52 -10.31 -7.51
CA SER A 166 -6.84 -9.47 -6.37
C SER A 166 -8.33 -9.38 -6.12
N THR A 167 -8.71 -9.44 -4.85
CA THR A 167 -10.13 -9.40 -4.43
C THR A 167 -10.63 -7.97 -4.25
N HIS A 168 -9.74 -6.98 -4.29
CA HIS A 168 -10.09 -5.56 -4.39
C HIS A 168 -10.90 -5.30 -5.66
N ILE A 169 -12.10 -4.72 -5.51
CA ILE A 169 -12.93 -4.34 -6.65
C ILE A 169 -12.38 -3.06 -7.27
N HIS A 170 -11.77 -3.20 -8.44
CA HIS A 170 -11.28 -2.08 -9.23
C HIS A 170 -12.45 -1.21 -9.71
N LYS A 171 -12.42 0.08 -9.37
CA LYS A 171 -13.38 1.06 -9.89
C LYS A 171 -12.83 1.67 -11.17
N GLU A 172 -13.71 2.10 -12.07
CA GLU A 172 -13.32 2.78 -13.31
C GLU A 172 -12.46 4.03 -13.06
N SER A 173 -12.63 4.70 -11.91
CA SER A 173 -11.84 5.86 -11.53
C SER A 173 -10.45 5.53 -10.95
N GLU A 174 -10.15 4.27 -10.65
CA GLU A 174 -8.88 3.83 -10.07
C GLU A 174 -7.91 3.41 -11.18
N ARG A 175 -7.57 4.38 -12.04
CA ARG A 175 -6.68 4.21 -13.20
C ARG A 175 -5.57 5.26 -13.20
N SER A 176 -4.37 4.88 -13.61
CA SER A 176 -3.28 5.84 -13.84
C SER A 176 -3.52 6.62 -15.14
N PHE A 177 -2.94 7.82 -15.26
CA PHE A 177 -3.02 8.62 -16.48
C PHE A 177 -2.07 8.10 -17.57
N LEU A 178 -0.93 7.55 -17.15
CA LEU A 178 0.12 7.02 -18.01
C LEU A 178 1.00 6.01 -17.26
N VAL A 179 1.72 5.19 -18.02
CA VAL A 179 2.74 4.24 -17.54
C VAL A 179 4.11 4.69 -18.04
N ILE A 180 5.11 4.74 -17.15
CA ILE A 180 6.49 5.13 -17.48
C ILE A 180 7.41 3.93 -17.29
N TYR A 181 8.30 3.69 -18.25
CA TYR A 181 9.24 2.57 -18.26
C TYR A 181 10.71 3.05 -18.16
N PRO A 182 11.20 3.43 -16.96
CA PRO A 182 12.59 3.83 -16.77
C PRO A 182 13.56 2.65 -16.94
N SER A 183 14.79 2.95 -17.31
CA SER A 183 15.88 1.98 -17.54
C SER A 183 17.05 2.12 -16.55
N SER A 184 17.01 3.12 -15.64
CA SER A 184 18.07 3.41 -14.67
C SER A 184 17.54 3.98 -13.36
N THR A 185 18.33 3.88 -12.29
CA THR A 185 18.03 4.50 -10.98
C THR A 185 17.92 6.02 -11.10
N GLU A 186 18.75 6.63 -11.95
CA GLU A 186 18.77 8.08 -12.20
C GLU A 186 17.48 8.57 -12.86
N GLU A 187 16.93 7.81 -13.82
CA GLU A 187 15.63 8.12 -14.43
C GLU A 187 14.50 8.02 -13.41
N VAL A 188 14.47 6.97 -12.58
CA VAL A 188 13.48 6.84 -11.49
C VAL A 188 13.57 8.03 -10.53
N SER A 189 14.78 8.45 -10.16
CA SER A 189 15.02 9.65 -9.35
C SER A 189 14.48 10.93 -10.00
N ALA A 190 14.73 11.12 -11.30
CA ALA A 190 14.25 12.28 -12.04
C ALA A 190 12.72 12.30 -12.16
N ILE A 191 12.08 11.17 -12.44
CA ILE A 191 10.62 11.02 -12.44
C ILE A 191 10.05 11.40 -11.08
N MET A 192 10.61 10.86 -9.99
CA MET A 192 10.13 11.16 -8.64
C MET A 192 10.28 12.65 -8.28
N LYS A 193 11.34 13.33 -8.73
CA LYS A 193 11.48 14.80 -8.54
C LYS A 193 10.36 15.58 -9.25
N ILE A 194 9.99 15.16 -10.46
CA ILE A 194 8.86 15.75 -11.20
C ILE A 194 7.56 15.53 -10.42
N CYS A 195 7.29 14.28 -10.03
CA CYS A 195 6.09 13.93 -9.25
C CYS A 195 6.02 14.69 -7.92
N HIS A 196 7.14 14.80 -7.22
CA HIS A 196 7.25 15.54 -5.96
C HIS A 196 6.92 17.02 -6.13
N LYS A 197 7.51 17.68 -7.13
CA LYS A 197 7.24 19.10 -7.45
C LYS A 197 5.79 19.32 -7.87
N ARG A 198 5.20 18.36 -8.59
CA ARG A 198 3.87 18.47 -9.20
C ARG A 198 2.75 17.86 -8.35
N LEU A 199 3.06 17.27 -7.19
CA LEU A 199 2.11 16.57 -6.31
C LEU A 199 1.35 15.43 -7.01
N ILE A 200 2.07 14.63 -7.81
CA ILE A 200 1.52 13.51 -8.57
C ILE A 200 1.75 12.20 -7.80
N PRO A 201 0.70 11.43 -7.46
CA PRO A 201 0.86 10.13 -6.83
C PRO A 201 1.43 9.10 -7.82
N VAL A 202 2.15 8.13 -7.28
CA VAL A 202 2.92 7.14 -8.04
C VAL A 202 2.63 5.74 -7.51
N THR A 203 2.29 4.82 -8.41
CA THR A 203 2.24 3.39 -8.13
C THR A 203 3.44 2.72 -8.80
N GLY A 204 4.18 1.89 -8.05
CA GLY A 204 5.26 1.07 -8.62
C GLY A 204 4.71 -0.27 -9.13
N TYR A 205 5.23 -0.73 -10.26
CA TYR A 205 4.86 -2.00 -10.89
C TYR A 205 6.10 -2.79 -11.30
N SER A 206 6.04 -4.11 -11.14
CA SER A 206 7.12 -5.02 -11.48
C SER A 206 6.52 -6.30 -12.10
N GLY A 207 6.40 -7.41 -11.38
CA GLY A 207 5.83 -8.64 -11.94
C GLY A 207 4.29 -8.66 -12.09
N GLY A 208 3.56 -7.72 -11.48
CA GLY A 208 2.09 -7.67 -11.57
C GLY A 208 1.31 -8.81 -10.90
N THR A 209 1.98 -9.65 -10.10
CA THR A 209 1.41 -10.91 -9.57
C THR A 209 0.83 -10.83 -8.14
N SER A 210 0.83 -9.66 -7.51
CA SER A 210 0.44 -9.50 -6.09
C SER A 210 -1.09 -9.52 -5.88
N LEU A 211 -1.54 -9.97 -4.70
CA LEU A 211 -2.94 -10.36 -4.48
C LEU A 211 -3.81 -9.37 -3.69
N GLU A 212 -3.23 -8.46 -2.90
CA GLU A 212 -4.02 -7.64 -1.95
C GLU A 212 -4.32 -6.22 -2.48
N GLY A 213 -4.45 -6.03 -3.79
CA GLY A 213 -4.71 -4.71 -4.40
C GLY A 213 -3.51 -3.75 -4.39
N HIS A 214 -2.28 -4.29 -4.32
CA HIS A 214 -1.04 -3.53 -4.12
C HIS A 214 -0.80 -2.43 -5.15
N PHE A 215 -1.13 -2.67 -6.42
CA PHE A 215 -0.85 -1.76 -7.52
C PHE A 215 -2.11 -1.11 -8.12
N ALA A 216 -3.24 -1.14 -7.41
CA ALA A 216 -4.43 -0.39 -7.83
C ALA A 216 -4.21 1.13 -7.63
N PRO A 217 -4.27 1.98 -8.66
CA PRO A 217 -3.98 3.41 -8.54
C PRO A 217 -5.20 4.19 -8.00
N THR A 218 -5.51 4.00 -6.72
CA THR A 218 -6.68 4.58 -6.02
C THR A 218 -6.79 6.11 -6.06
N ARG A 219 -5.69 6.79 -6.39
CA ARG A 219 -5.59 8.25 -6.47
C ARG A 219 -5.19 8.74 -7.86
N GLY A 220 -5.28 7.89 -8.87
CA GLY A 220 -4.80 8.17 -10.23
C GLY A 220 -3.29 8.41 -10.26
N GLY A 221 -2.85 9.46 -10.97
CA GLY A 221 -1.43 9.81 -11.10
C GLY A 221 -0.74 8.99 -12.17
N ILE A 222 0.44 8.43 -11.86
CA ILE A 222 1.23 7.63 -12.80
C ILE A 222 1.56 6.23 -12.27
N CYS A 223 1.80 5.31 -13.18
CA CYS A 223 2.45 4.04 -12.88
C CYS A 223 3.91 4.07 -13.35
N ILE A 224 4.84 3.62 -12.52
CA ILE A 224 6.23 3.35 -12.92
C ILE A 224 6.39 1.83 -13.04
N ASP A 225 6.56 1.34 -14.26
CA ASP A 225 6.86 -0.05 -14.54
C ASP A 225 8.37 -0.25 -14.71
N PHE A 226 8.93 -1.07 -13.83
CA PHE A 226 10.34 -1.43 -13.84
C PHE A 226 10.75 -2.40 -14.95
N GLY A 227 9.86 -2.81 -15.86
CA GLY A 227 10.10 -3.83 -16.89
C GLY A 227 11.34 -3.64 -17.76
N LYS A 228 11.92 -2.44 -17.85
CA LYS A 228 13.20 -2.16 -18.55
C LYS A 228 14.45 -2.18 -17.65
N MET A 229 14.28 -2.50 -16.38
CA MET A 229 15.33 -2.70 -15.38
C MET A 229 15.40 -4.19 -15.00
N ASP A 230 15.79 -5.03 -15.96
CA ASP A 230 15.73 -6.50 -15.91
C ASP A 230 17.12 -7.17 -15.89
N LYS A 231 18.18 -6.43 -15.54
CA LYS A 231 19.56 -6.92 -15.64
C LYS A 231 20.07 -7.51 -14.33
N ILE A 232 20.81 -8.62 -14.46
CA ILE A 232 21.78 -9.05 -13.46
C ILE A 232 23.03 -8.19 -13.63
N LEU A 233 23.27 -7.28 -12.69
CA LEU A 233 24.35 -6.29 -12.78
C LEU A 233 25.70 -6.91 -12.42
N LYS A 234 25.74 -7.79 -11.42
CA LYS A 234 26.99 -8.41 -10.97
C LYS A 234 26.76 -9.70 -10.20
N LEU A 235 27.46 -10.77 -10.59
CA LEU A 235 27.51 -12.03 -9.84
C LEU A 235 28.85 -12.15 -9.10
N HIS A 236 28.78 -12.32 -7.79
CA HIS A 236 29.93 -12.54 -6.91
C HIS A 236 29.91 -13.97 -6.37
N LYS A 237 30.23 -14.93 -7.24
CA LYS A 237 30.10 -16.36 -6.92
C LYS A 237 30.90 -16.81 -5.70
N ASP A 238 32.12 -16.30 -5.55
CA ASP A 238 33.00 -16.66 -4.42
C ASP A 238 32.49 -16.08 -3.09
N ASP A 239 31.78 -14.95 -3.14
CA ASP A 239 31.14 -14.31 -1.98
C ASP A 239 29.69 -14.78 -1.76
N MET A 240 29.16 -15.58 -2.71
CA MET A 240 27.78 -16.05 -2.77
C MET A 240 26.78 -14.89 -2.63
N ASP A 241 26.91 -13.88 -3.48
CA ASP A 241 25.95 -12.78 -3.61
C ASP A 241 25.81 -12.29 -5.06
N VAL A 242 24.71 -11.61 -5.35
CA VAL A 242 24.38 -11.09 -6.68
C VAL A 242 23.72 -9.72 -6.57
N VAL A 243 24.02 -8.81 -7.51
CA VAL A 243 23.37 -7.51 -7.64
C VAL A 243 22.47 -7.55 -8.87
N VAL A 244 21.19 -7.26 -8.67
CA VAL A 244 20.14 -7.38 -9.70
C VAL A 244 19.24 -6.15 -9.71
N GLN A 245 18.65 -5.86 -10.87
CA GLN A 245 17.60 -4.86 -11.04
C GLN A 245 16.20 -5.45 -10.74
N PRO A 246 15.19 -4.61 -10.43
CA PRO A 246 13.89 -5.05 -9.91
C PRO A 246 13.08 -5.96 -10.83
N ALA A 247 13.20 -5.85 -12.15
CA ALA A 247 12.43 -6.69 -13.09
C ALA A 247 13.10 -8.04 -13.43
N VAL A 248 14.21 -8.38 -12.76
CA VAL A 248 14.74 -9.74 -12.85
C VAL A 248 13.73 -10.72 -12.25
N GLY A 249 13.26 -11.68 -13.05
CA GLY A 249 12.45 -12.80 -12.57
C GLY A 249 13.27 -13.78 -11.73
N TRP A 250 12.74 -14.27 -10.61
CA TRP A 250 13.50 -15.15 -9.70
C TRP A 250 13.88 -16.48 -10.36
N GLN A 251 13.05 -16.98 -11.28
CA GLN A 251 13.29 -18.20 -12.05
C GLN A 251 14.51 -18.02 -12.96
N VAL A 252 14.54 -16.92 -13.74
CA VAL A 252 15.67 -16.57 -14.62
C VAL A 252 16.95 -16.36 -13.82
N LEU A 253 16.87 -15.71 -12.65
CA LEU A 253 18.01 -15.58 -11.76
C LEU A 253 18.56 -16.95 -11.34
N ASN A 254 17.68 -17.87 -10.93
CA ASN A 254 18.07 -19.21 -10.51
C ASN A 254 18.65 -20.05 -11.66
N GLU A 255 18.14 -19.91 -12.88
CA GLU A 255 18.72 -20.53 -14.08
C GLU A 255 20.15 -20.04 -14.34
N GLU A 256 20.41 -18.74 -14.16
CA GLU A 256 21.74 -18.16 -14.37
C GLU A 256 22.73 -18.64 -13.30
N VAL A 257 22.41 -18.48 -12.02
CA VAL A 257 23.36 -18.80 -10.93
C VAL A 257 23.54 -20.31 -10.72
N ALA A 258 22.61 -21.13 -11.24
CA ALA A 258 22.72 -22.59 -11.25
C ALA A 258 23.99 -23.09 -11.94
N LYS A 259 24.51 -22.35 -12.92
CA LYS A 259 25.75 -22.68 -13.67
C LYS A 259 26.97 -22.75 -12.77
N ASP A 260 26.96 -22.03 -11.65
CA ASP A 260 28.03 -22.01 -10.64
C ASP A 260 27.68 -22.85 -9.39
N ASN A 261 26.72 -23.79 -9.48
CA ASN A 261 26.21 -24.58 -8.34
C ASN A 261 25.58 -23.73 -7.21
N LEU A 262 25.10 -22.52 -7.55
CA LEU A 262 24.42 -21.62 -6.63
C LEU A 262 22.92 -21.60 -6.89
N PHE A 263 22.15 -21.11 -5.92
CA PHE A 263 20.75 -20.75 -6.06
C PHE A 263 20.33 -19.67 -5.04
N PHE A 264 19.26 -18.97 -5.40
CA PHE A 264 18.51 -18.01 -4.60
C PHE A 264 17.23 -18.70 -4.08
N PRO A 265 17.11 -18.96 -2.77
CA PRO A 265 16.05 -19.84 -2.24
C PRO A 265 14.60 -19.34 -2.29
N PRO A 266 14.29 -18.04 -2.08
CA PRO A 266 12.91 -17.56 -2.17
C PRO A 266 12.26 -17.93 -3.50
N ASP A 267 11.13 -18.62 -3.43
CA ASP A 267 10.46 -19.28 -4.56
C ASP A 267 8.94 -19.01 -4.55
N PRO A 268 8.50 -17.75 -4.63
CA PRO A 268 7.08 -17.41 -4.74
C PRO A 268 6.49 -17.91 -6.07
N GLY A 269 5.19 -17.72 -6.25
CA GLY A 269 4.49 -18.06 -7.50
C GLY A 269 5.20 -17.58 -8.78
N PRO A 270 5.04 -18.30 -9.91
CA PRO A 270 5.64 -17.92 -11.20
C PRO A 270 5.32 -16.47 -11.62
N GLY A 271 6.25 -15.83 -12.32
CA GLY A 271 6.08 -14.45 -12.81
C GLY A 271 6.49 -13.37 -11.80
N ALA A 272 6.74 -13.74 -10.54
CA ALA A 272 7.27 -12.79 -9.56
C ALA A 272 8.68 -12.31 -9.93
N MET A 273 8.90 -11.01 -9.76
CA MET A 273 10.17 -10.32 -10.02
C MET A 273 10.72 -9.73 -8.73
N ILE A 274 12.05 -9.57 -8.65
CA ILE A 274 12.76 -9.19 -7.42
C ILE A 274 12.20 -7.93 -6.76
N GLY A 275 11.83 -6.91 -7.54
CA GLY A 275 11.24 -5.67 -7.00
C GLY A 275 9.94 -5.92 -6.24
N GLY A 276 9.03 -6.70 -6.82
CA GLY A 276 7.79 -7.12 -6.17
C GLY A 276 8.04 -8.01 -4.95
N MET A 277 8.99 -8.95 -5.06
CA MET A 277 9.40 -9.82 -3.94
C MET A 277 9.91 -9.02 -2.74
N VAL A 278 10.76 -8.02 -2.97
CA VAL A 278 11.19 -7.07 -1.92
C VAL A 278 9.99 -6.30 -1.39
N GLY A 279 9.13 -5.80 -2.28
CA GLY A 279 7.96 -5.00 -1.94
C GLY A 279 7.01 -5.72 -0.98
N THR A 280 6.69 -6.99 -1.22
CA THR A 280 5.79 -7.78 -0.37
C THR A 280 6.50 -8.54 0.74
N GLY A 281 7.84 -8.65 0.69
CA GLY A 281 8.58 -9.50 1.62
C GLY A 281 8.23 -10.98 1.45
N CYS A 282 8.05 -11.41 0.19
CA CYS A 282 7.42 -12.67 -0.17
C CYS A 282 8.07 -13.92 0.47
N SER A 283 7.27 -14.98 0.55
CA SER A 283 7.65 -16.32 1.00
C SER A 283 7.60 -17.32 -0.18
N GLY A 284 7.45 -18.61 0.13
CA GLY A 284 7.34 -19.72 -0.82
C GLY A 284 7.61 -21.07 -0.15
N THR A 285 7.60 -22.17 -0.91
CA THR A 285 7.76 -23.53 -0.33
C THR A 285 9.10 -23.72 0.39
N ASN A 286 10.15 -23.01 -0.03
CA ASN A 286 11.47 -23.12 0.59
C ASN A 286 11.62 -22.27 1.86
N ALA A 287 10.64 -21.43 2.20
CA ALA A 287 10.75 -20.48 3.31
C ALA A 287 10.90 -21.16 4.68
N TYR A 288 10.29 -22.31 4.88
CA TYR A 288 10.47 -23.11 6.10
C TYR A 288 11.96 -23.36 6.41
N ARG A 289 12.75 -23.70 5.39
CA ARG A 289 14.18 -24.00 5.56
C ARG A 289 15.08 -22.77 5.49
N TYR A 290 14.75 -21.82 4.63
CA TYR A 290 15.65 -20.74 4.23
C TYR A 290 15.22 -19.34 4.71
N GLY A 291 14.02 -19.18 5.24
CA GLY A 291 13.41 -17.89 5.52
C GLY A 291 12.83 -17.21 4.27
N THR A 292 12.28 -16.02 4.45
CA THR A 292 11.58 -15.28 3.39
C THR A 292 12.51 -14.31 2.67
N MET A 293 11.99 -13.51 1.74
CA MET A 293 12.75 -12.43 1.09
C MET A 293 13.48 -11.54 2.11
N ARG A 294 12.88 -11.35 3.30
CA ARG A 294 13.47 -10.60 4.40
C ARG A 294 14.88 -11.08 4.72
N GLU A 295 15.12 -12.37 4.77
CA GLU A 295 16.42 -12.94 5.12
C GLU A 295 17.43 -12.81 3.98
N TRP A 296 16.96 -12.80 2.73
CA TRP A 296 17.80 -12.98 1.54
C TRP A 296 18.32 -11.70 0.89
N VAL A 297 17.84 -10.54 1.32
CA VAL A 297 18.33 -9.24 0.85
C VAL A 297 19.50 -8.76 1.71
N LEU A 298 20.63 -8.47 1.07
CA LEU A 298 21.76 -7.81 1.69
C LEU A 298 21.63 -6.28 1.65
N SER A 299 21.31 -5.68 0.52
CA SER A 299 21.26 -4.22 0.41
C SER A 299 20.28 -3.83 -0.67
N LEU A 300 19.70 -2.65 -0.55
CA LEU A 300 18.83 -2.06 -1.56
C LEU A 300 19.37 -0.70 -1.99
N THR A 301 19.25 -0.40 -3.28
CA THR A 301 19.31 0.98 -3.80
C THR A 301 17.86 1.44 -3.99
N VAL A 302 17.47 2.51 -3.30
CA VAL A 302 16.08 2.96 -3.22
C VAL A 302 15.97 4.44 -3.61
N VAL A 303 14.95 4.77 -4.40
CA VAL A 303 14.55 6.15 -4.69
C VAL A 303 13.39 6.53 -3.77
N LEU A 304 13.58 7.59 -2.98
CA LEU A 304 12.58 8.11 -2.05
C LEU A 304 11.55 9.02 -2.75
N ALA A 305 10.52 9.44 -2.02
CA ALA A 305 9.41 10.24 -2.54
C ALA A 305 9.83 11.57 -3.20
N ASP A 306 10.92 12.18 -2.72
CA ASP A 306 11.52 13.41 -3.24
C ASP A 306 12.52 13.18 -4.38
N GLY A 307 12.74 11.92 -4.76
CA GLY A 307 13.72 11.47 -5.72
C GLY A 307 15.13 11.33 -5.17
N THR A 308 15.35 11.44 -3.86
CA THR A 308 16.65 11.13 -3.24
C THR A 308 17.00 9.65 -3.43
N ILE A 309 18.21 9.36 -3.92
CA ILE A 309 18.73 8.00 -4.05
C ILE A 309 19.49 7.66 -2.77
N ILE A 310 19.14 6.54 -2.13
CA ILE A 310 19.85 6.00 -0.98
C ILE A 310 20.30 4.57 -1.24
N LYS A 311 21.38 4.17 -0.56
CA LYS A 311 21.80 2.77 -0.46
C LYS A 311 21.71 2.34 1.00
N THR A 312 20.96 1.26 1.27
CA THR A 312 20.61 0.90 2.65
C THR A 312 21.80 0.39 3.46
N ARG A 313 22.75 -0.31 2.82
CA ARG A 313 24.05 -0.67 3.42
C ARG A 313 25.09 -1.10 2.38
N GLN A 314 26.27 -1.52 2.83
CA GLN A 314 27.29 -2.13 1.97
C GLN A 314 27.10 -3.66 1.86
N ARG A 315 27.85 -4.31 0.96
CA ARG A 315 27.76 -5.75 0.67
C ARG A 315 28.01 -6.73 1.84
N PRO A 316 28.84 -6.45 2.86
CA PRO A 316 29.13 -7.44 3.89
C PRO A 316 27.88 -8.02 4.56
N ARG A 317 27.87 -9.35 4.76
CA ARG A 317 26.74 -10.07 5.38
C ARG A 317 26.44 -9.62 6.82
N LYS A 318 27.44 -9.08 7.51
CA LYS A 318 27.33 -8.53 8.86
C LYS A 318 27.63 -7.04 8.82
N SER A 319 26.76 -6.25 9.44
CA SER A 319 26.97 -4.83 9.66
C SER A 319 26.16 -4.41 10.88
N SER A 320 26.74 -3.52 11.69
CA SER A 320 26.05 -2.81 12.78
C SER A 320 26.18 -1.29 12.60
N ALA A 321 26.46 -0.86 11.37
CA ALA A 321 26.61 0.55 11.04
C ALA A 321 25.23 1.21 10.88
N GLY A 322 24.70 1.76 11.98
CA GLY A 322 23.42 2.49 12.00
C GLY A 322 22.19 1.57 11.99
N TYR A 323 21.03 2.13 11.63
CA TYR A 323 19.76 1.42 11.56
C TYR A 323 19.69 0.50 10.33
N ASP A 324 18.98 -0.64 10.45
CA ASP A 324 18.76 -1.53 9.32
C ASP A 324 17.61 -1.03 8.42
N LEU A 325 17.93 -0.03 7.59
CA LEU A 325 16.99 0.49 6.60
C LEU A 325 16.56 -0.57 5.58
N THR A 326 17.38 -1.59 5.33
CA THR A 326 17.06 -2.66 4.36
C THR A 326 15.76 -3.36 4.76
N LYS A 327 15.64 -3.73 6.04
CA LYS A 327 14.44 -4.40 6.58
C LYS A 327 13.20 -3.50 6.67
N MET A 328 13.39 -2.17 6.61
CA MET A 328 12.27 -1.21 6.56
C MET A 328 11.63 -1.14 5.18
N PHE A 329 12.41 -1.29 4.10
CA PHE A 329 11.87 -1.28 2.74
C PHE A 329 11.32 -2.65 2.30
N ILE A 330 11.80 -3.75 2.88
CA ILE A 330 11.24 -5.09 2.61
C ILE A 330 9.87 -5.24 3.28
N GLY A 331 8.84 -5.51 2.48
CA GLY A 331 7.44 -5.54 2.94
C GLY A 331 6.79 -4.15 3.00
N SER A 332 7.44 -3.10 2.45
CA SER A 332 6.86 -1.75 2.44
C SER A 332 5.85 -1.51 1.32
N GLU A 333 5.71 -2.47 0.39
CA GLU A 333 4.78 -2.45 -0.73
C GLU A 333 4.88 -1.18 -1.59
N GLY A 334 6.09 -0.65 -1.72
CA GLY A 334 6.37 0.59 -2.47
C GLY A 334 5.88 1.86 -1.79
N THR A 335 5.37 1.78 -0.56
CA THR A 335 4.84 2.95 0.16
C THR A 335 5.93 3.82 0.79
N LEU A 336 7.15 3.30 0.99
CA LEU A 336 8.26 4.08 1.59
C LEU A 336 9.31 4.52 0.58
N GLY A 337 9.40 3.83 -0.57
CA GLY A 337 10.41 4.07 -1.59
C GLY A 337 10.32 3.07 -2.73
N LEU A 338 10.98 3.38 -3.84
CA LEU A 338 11.04 2.56 -5.04
C LEU A 338 12.40 1.86 -5.13
N VAL A 339 12.40 0.53 -5.08
CA VAL A 339 13.62 -0.29 -5.16
C VAL A 339 14.09 -0.37 -6.60
N THR A 340 15.34 0.04 -6.85
CA THR A 340 15.95 0.08 -8.20
C THR A 340 17.11 -0.89 -8.37
N GLU A 341 17.70 -1.36 -7.27
CA GLU A 341 18.66 -2.46 -7.25
C GLU A 341 18.55 -3.25 -5.95
N ALA A 342 18.77 -4.55 -6.01
CA ALA A 342 18.89 -5.42 -4.85
C ALA A 342 20.21 -6.20 -4.89
N THR A 343 20.96 -6.17 -3.79
CA THR A 343 22.03 -7.13 -3.53
C THR A 343 21.44 -8.29 -2.75
N LEU A 344 21.44 -9.48 -3.32
CA LEU A 344 20.83 -10.70 -2.78
C LEU A 344 21.92 -11.69 -2.36
N LYS A 345 21.69 -12.42 -1.27
CA LYS A 345 22.52 -13.59 -0.92
C LYS A 345 22.23 -14.73 -1.90
N LEU A 346 23.24 -15.56 -2.11
CA LEU A 346 23.11 -16.88 -2.75
C LEU A 346 23.58 -17.96 -1.78
N THR A 347 23.23 -19.21 -2.08
CA THR A 347 23.71 -20.40 -1.39
C THR A 347 23.93 -21.53 -2.38
N THR A 348 24.66 -22.57 -1.98
CA THR A 348 24.90 -23.75 -2.82
C THR A 348 23.70 -24.67 -2.88
N LYS A 349 23.47 -25.32 -4.03
CA LYS A 349 22.46 -26.36 -4.15
C LYS A 349 22.76 -27.54 -3.20
N PRO A 350 21.73 -28.17 -2.61
CA PRO A 350 21.93 -29.35 -1.78
C PRO A 350 22.44 -30.53 -2.60
N ASN A 351 23.32 -31.35 -2.03
CA ASN A 351 23.91 -32.52 -2.70
C ASN A 351 22.87 -33.61 -3.03
N SER A 352 21.80 -33.68 -2.25
CA SER A 352 20.72 -34.65 -2.41
C SER A 352 19.40 -34.01 -1.98
N THR A 353 18.35 -34.27 -2.75
CA THR A 353 16.96 -33.99 -2.39
C THR A 353 16.13 -35.26 -2.45
N SER A 354 15.01 -35.27 -1.73
CA SER A 354 13.99 -36.32 -1.83
C SER A 354 12.63 -35.73 -1.49
N VAL A 355 11.57 -36.42 -1.90
CA VAL A 355 10.18 -36.08 -1.59
C VAL A 355 9.53 -37.26 -0.87
N ALA A 356 8.65 -36.99 0.10
CA ALA A 356 7.76 -37.99 0.66
C ALA A 356 6.33 -37.45 0.75
N VAL A 357 5.35 -38.34 0.63
CA VAL A 357 3.93 -38.02 0.69
C VAL A 357 3.23 -38.95 1.67
N CYS A 358 2.31 -38.39 2.46
CA CYS A 358 1.68 -39.09 3.57
C CYS A 358 0.23 -38.62 3.75
N SER A 359 -0.73 -39.53 3.65
CA SER A 359 -2.16 -39.21 3.83
C SER A 359 -2.67 -39.55 5.24
N PHE A 360 -3.70 -38.81 5.67
CA PHE A 360 -4.29 -38.87 7.02
C PHE A 360 -5.82 -39.06 6.94
N GLY A 361 -6.44 -39.40 8.07
CA GLY A 361 -7.90 -39.51 8.13
C GLY A 361 -8.59 -38.15 8.24
N THR A 362 -7.94 -37.18 8.88
CA THR A 362 -8.45 -35.80 9.01
C THR A 362 -7.34 -34.77 8.79
N VAL A 363 -7.73 -33.53 8.48
CA VAL A 363 -6.79 -32.43 8.30
C VAL A 363 -6.09 -32.07 9.61
N LYS A 364 -6.75 -32.26 10.75
CA LYS A 364 -6.17 -32.07 12.08
C LYS A 364 -5.08 -33.10 12.39
N GLU A 365 -5.27 -34.37 12.03
CA GLU A 365 -4.21 -35.40 12.18
C GLU A 365 -2.97 -35.03 11.35
N ALA A 366 -3.18 -34.56 10.11
CA ALA A 366 -2.10 -34.07 9.26
C ALA A 366 -1.38 -32.87 9.91
N ALA A 367 -2.11 -31.83 10.31
CA ALA A 367 -1.51 -30.66 10.96
C ALA A 367 -0.80 -30.99 12.29
N ASN A 368 -1.31 -31.97 13.06
CA ASN A 368 -0.63 -32.47 14.25
C ASN A 368 0.72 -33.14 13.93
N CYS A 369 0.82 -33.84 12.79
CA CYS A 369 2.10 -34.37 12.30
C CYS A 369 3.10 -33.23 12.06
N VAL A 370 2.64 -32.16 11.40
CA VAL A 370 3.47 -30.96 11.15
C VAL A 370 4.00 -30.40 12.47
N ALA A 371 3.11 -30.16 13.45
CA ALA A 371 3.50 -29.62 14.75
C ALA A 371 4.54 -30.50 15.46
N LYS A 372 4.44 -31.83 15.35
CA LYS A 372 5.46 -32.74 15.90
C LYS A 372 6.78 -32.69 15.13
N VAL A 373 6.74 -32.73 13.80
CA VAL A 373 7.95 -32.66 12.96
C VAL A 373 8.73 -31.37 13.20
N VAL A 374 8.02 -30.24 13.29
CA VAL A 374 8.62 -28.94 13.60
C VAL A 374 9.09 -28.89 15.06
N GLY A 375 8.28 -29.38 16.01
CA GLY A 375 8.62 -29.39 17.44
C GLY A 375 9.84 -30.23 17.80
N GLU A 376 10.08 -31.33 17.08
CA GLU A 376 11.29 -32.16 17.19
C GLU A 376 12.51 -31.54 16.49
N GLY A 377 12.33 -30.41 15.79
CA GLY A 377 13.41 -29.69 15.13
C GLY A 377 14.02 -30.43 13.93
N VAL A 378 13.23 -31.27 13.25
CA VAL A 378 13.74 -32.06 12.10
C VAL A 378 14.09 -31.10 10.94
N PRO A 379 15.34 -31.06 10.46
CA PRO A 379 15.79 -30.04 9.51
C PRO A 379 15.43 -30.41 8.07
N ILE A 380 14.15 -30.30 7.72
CA ILE A 380 13.64 -30.59 6.38
C ILE A 380 13.46 -29.32 5.52
N ALA A 381 13.32 -29.49 4.21
CA ALA A 381 13.32 -28.40 3.25
C ALA A 381 11.96 -27.70 3.12
N ALA A 382 10.87 -28.48 3.13
CA ALA A 382 9.50 -27.97 3.04
C ALA A 382 8.52 -28.96 3.68
N ILE A 383 7.40 -28.43 4.20
CA ILE A 383 6.23 -29.19 4.65
C ILE A 383 4.99 -28.52 4.10
N GLU A 384 4.29 -29.21 3.22
CA GLU A 384 3.09 -28.70 2.56
C GLU A 384 1.89 -29.57 2.91
N ILE A 385 0.70 -28.96 3.02
CA ILE A 385 -0.58 -29.68 3.18
C ILE A 385 -1.47 -29.43 1.97
N LEU A 386 -2.18 -30.46 1.53
CA LEU A 386 -3.35 -30.37 0.67
C LEU A 386 -4.50 -31.10 1.37
N ASP A 387 -5.67 -30.48 1.49
CA ASP A 387 -6.83 -31.16 2.05
C ASP A 387 -7.50 -32.13 1.05
N ASP A 388 -8.53 -32.83 1.52
CA ASP A 388 -9.31 -33.78 0.71
C ASP A 388 -9.91 -33.15 -0.54
N VAL A 389 -10.41 -31.91 -0.44
CA VAL A 389 -11.00 -31.18 -1.57
C VAL A 389 -9.93 -30.81 -2.58
N GLN A 390 -8.76 -30.35 -2.12
CA GLN A 390 -7.62 -30.06 -2.99
C GLN A 390 -7.16 -31.31 -3.74
N MET A 391 -7.03 -32.46 -3.06
CA MET A 391 -6.66 -33.72 -3.70
C MET A 391 -7.70 -34.18 -4.73
N LYS A 392 -8.99 -33.95 -4.47
CA LYS A 392 -10.06 -34.18 -5.45
C LYS A 392 -9.94 -33.28 -6.68
N CYS A 393 -9.62 -31.99 -6.50
CA CYS A 393 -9.36 -31.07 -7.62
C CYS A 393 -8.20 -31.57 -8.48
N ILE A 394 -7.12 -32.04 -7.86
CA ILE A 394 -5.96 -32.61 -8.57
C ILE A 394 -6.36 -33.81 -9.42
N ASN A 395 -7.12 -34.75 -8.85
CA ASN A 395 -7.63 -35.90 -9.61
C ASN A 395 -8.53 -35.48 -10.78
N ALA A 396 -9.43 -34.52 -10.55
CA ALA A 396 -10.36 -34.04 -11.56
C ALA A 396 -9.66 -33.28 -12.71
N GLY A 397 -8.57 -32.55 -12.42
CA GLY A 397 -7.78 -31.85 -13.42
C GLY A 397 -7.02 -32.79 -14.38
N GLY A 398 -6.67 -34.01 -13.93
CA GLY A 398 -6.05 -35.03 -14.80
C GLY A 398 -4.63 -34.73 -15.27
N GLU A 399 -3.97 -33.74 -14.67
CA GLU A 399 -2.61 -33.29 -15.04
C GLU A 399 -1.49 -34.07 -14.33
N THR A 400 -1.81 -34.90 -13.32
CA THR A 400 -0.84 -35.78 -12.65
C THR A 400 -0.84 -37.19 -13.26
N ASP A 401 0.33 -37.82 -13.34
CA ASP A 401 0.51 -39.17 -13.93
C ASP A 401 -0.14 -40.31 -13.12
N ARG A 402 -0.68 -40.01 -11.94
CA ARG A 402 -1.32 -40.97 -11.03
C ARG A 402 -2.62 -40.45 -10.45
N SER A 403 -3.46 -41.37 -9.98
CA SER A 403 -4.61 -41.04 -9.14
C SER A 403 -4.20 -41.02 -7.67
N TRP A 404 -4.70 -40.02 -6.95
CA TRP A 404 -4.42 -39.79 -5.55
C TRP A 404 -5.60 -40.20 -4.67
N ASN A 405 -5.31 -40.57 -3.43
CA ASN A 405 -6.37 -40.67 -2.42
C ASN A 405 -6.91 -39.26 -2.12
N GLU A 406 -8.22 -39.09 -2.20
CA GLU A 406 -8.93 -37.84 -1.84
C GLU A 406 -9.01 -37.70 -0.32
N ALA A 407 -7.86 -37.50 0.31
CA ALA A 407 -7.70 -37.39 1.74
C ALA A 407 -6.67 -36.32 2.09
N PRO A 408 -6.72 -35.72 3.29
CA PRO A 408 -5.72 -34.76 3.73
C PRO A 408 -4.32 -35.36 3.65
N THR A 409 -3.42 -34.67 2.95
CA THR A 409 -2.14 -35.21 2.53
C THR A 409 -1.03 -34.20 2.80
N LEU A 410 0.05 -34.67 3.44
CA LEU A 410 1.28 -33.92 3.62
C LEU A 410 2.29 -34.27 2.54
N PHE A 411 2.99 -33.25 2.05
CA PHE A 411 4.11 -33.38 1.14
C PHE A 411 5.35 -32.81 1.84
N PHE A 412 6.38 -33.64 1.95
CA PHE A 412 7.65 -33.30 2.57
C PHE A 412 8.72 -33.22 1.51
N LYS A 413 9.54 -32.17 1.56
CA LYS A 413 10.78 -32.07 0.79
C LYS A 413 11.97 -32.16 1.73
N PHE A 414 12.94 -32.97 1.38
CA PHE A 414 14.18 -33.20 2.12
C PHE A 414 15.35 -32.65 1.32
N ALA A 415 16.36 -32.11 2.00
CA ALA A 415 17.56 -31.59 1.37
C ALA A 415 18.77 -31.74 2.30
N GLY A 416 19.90 -32.16 1.74
CA GLY A 416 21.15 -32.29 2.48
C GLY A 416 22.13 -33.24 1.81
N THR A 417 22.90 -33.96 2.63
CA THR A 417 23.69 -35.11 2.15
C THR A 417 22.79 -36.34 2.01
N PRO A 418 23.19 -37.36 1.23
CA PRO A 418 22.40 -38.60 1.12
C PRO A 418 22.08 -39.25 2.47
N ASN A 419 23.02 -39.23 3.42
CA ASN A 419 22.80 -39.77 4.77
C ASN A 419 21.81 -38.92 5.58
N ALA A 420 21.93 -37.58 5.52
CA ALA A 420 21.00 -36.69 6.22
C ALA A 420 19.57 -36.85 5.68
N VAL A 421 19.40 -36.92 4.36
CA VAL A 421 18.07 -37.14 3.74
C VAL A 421 17.48 -38.48 4.21
N LYS A 422 18.28 -39.56 4.21
CA LYS A 422 17.84 -40.87 4.68
C LYS A 422 17.42 -40.86 6.16
N GLU A 423 18.18 -40.19 7.01
CA GLU A 423 17.88 -40.03 8.43
C GLU A 423 16.58 -39.23 8.64
N GLN A 424 16.45 -38.08 7.98
CA GLN A 424 15.27 -37.22 8.06
C GLN A 424 14.00 -37.97 7.63
N ILE A 425 14.03 -38.72 6.52
CA ILE A 425 12.91 -39.56 6.08
C ILE A 425 12.55 -40.60 7.14
N GLY A 426 13.56 -41.22 7.77
CA GLY A 426 13.35 -42.19 8.85
C GLY A 426 12.61 -41.58 10.05
N ILE A 427 13.03 -40.40 10.50
CA ILE A 427 12.40 -39.67 11.62
C ILE A 427 10.97 -39.25 11.24
N VAL A 428 10.79 -38.58 10.10
CA VAL A 428 9.47 -38.10 9.65
C VAL A 428 8.49 -39.26 9.47
N LYS A 429 8.93 -40.41 8.96
CA LYS A 429 8.10 -41.61 8.85
C LYS A 429 7.62 -42.13 10.20
N GLN A 430 8.47 -42.11 11.22
CA GLN A 430 8.09 -42.51 12.58
C GLN A 430 7.09 -41.53 13.19
N LEU A 431 7.34 -40.23 13.03
CA LEU A 431 6.45 -39.17 13.52
C LEU A 431 5.08 -39.22 12.85
N ALA A 432 5.03 -39.34 11.53
CA ALA A 432 3.79 -39.49 10.76
C ALA A 432 2.97 -40.71 11.22
N LYS A 433 3.64 -41.85 11.44
CA LYS A 433 2.99 -43.04 11.99
C LYS A 433 2.42 -42.79 13.39
N SER A 434 3.15 -42.06 14.25
CA SER A 434 2.70 -41.72 15.60
C SER A 434 1.50 -40.77 15.65
N THR A 435 1.20 -40.08 14.55
CA THR A 435 0.07 -39.15 14.40
C THR A 435 -1.03 -39.71 13.51
N GLY A 436 -1.01 -41.01 13.20
CA GLY A 436 -2.12 -41.70 12.56
C GLY A 436 -2.08 -41.72 11.03
N SER A 437 -0.93 -41.46 10.40
CA SER A 437 -0.77 -41.57 8.94
C SER A 437 -1.28 -42.92 8.42
N LYS A 438 -2.02 -42.89 7.31
CA LYS A 438 -2.52 -44.10 6.64
C LYS A 438 -1.53 -44.63 5.61
N THR A 439 -0.83 -43.72 4.94
CA THR A 439 0.18 -44.03 3.92
C THR A 439 1.47 -43.27 4.21
N PHE A 440 2.58 -43.78 3.69
CA PHE A 440 3.85 -43.05 3.66
C PHE A 440 4.68 -43.55 2.49
N GLU A 441 4.75 -42.73 1.45
CA GLU A 441 5.50 -42.98 0.22
C GLU A 441 6.68 -42.02 0.16
N PHE A 442 7.84 -42.48 -0.31
CA PHE A 442 9.00 -41.62 -0.54
C PHE A 442 9.63 -41.96 -1.88
N ALA A 443 10.12 -40.94 -2.57
CA ALA A 443 10.75 -41.08 -3.87
C ALA A 443 12.12 -41.76 -3.77
N LYS A 444 12.39 -42.69 -4.68
CA LYS A 444 13.68 -43.41 -4.79
C LYS A 444 14.61 -42.81 -5.84
N ASN A 445 14.07 -42.01 -6.75
CA ASN A 445 14.77 -41.41 -7.88
C ASN A 445 14.14 -40.04 -8.23
N GLU A 446 14.76 -39.31 -9.16
CA GLU A 446 14.31 -37.96 -9.55
C GLU A 446 12.94 -37.94 -10.23
N ALA A 447 12.60 -38.98 -11.02
CA ALA A 447 11.30 -39.07 -11.67
C ALA A 447 10.17 -39.22 -10.64
N GLU A 448 10.34 -40.10 -9.66
CA GLU A 448 9.41 -40.24 -8.53
C GLU A 448 9.34 -38.95 -7.68
N GLN A 449 10.44 -38.19 -7.54
CA GLN A 449 10.39 -36.89 -6.85
C GLN A 449 9.50 -35.89 -7.59
N ALA A 450 9.65 -35.81 -8.91
CA ALA A 450 8.84 -34.94 -9.75
C ALA A 450 7.36 -35.36 -9.75
N GLU A 451 7.09 -36.66 -9.88
CA GLU A 451 5.74 -37.22 -9.81
C GLU A 451 5.08 -36.91 -8.46
N LEU A 452 5.75 -37.22 -7.35
CA LEU A 452 5.18 -37.00 -6.02
C LEU A 452 4.94 -35.52 -5.70
N TRP A 453 5.81 -34.62 -6.18
CA TRP A 453 5.66 -33.18 -5.95
C TRP A 453 4.68 -32.50 -6.92
N SER A 454 4.32 -33.15 -8.02
CA SER A 454 3.46 -32.59 -9.07
C SER A 454 2.11 -32.12 -8.54
N ALA A 455 1.46 -32.92 -7.68
CA ALA A 455 0.18 -32.57 -7.07
C ALA A 455 0.24 -31.23 -6.30
N ARG A 456 1.32 -31.01 -5.54
CA ARG A 456 1.52 -29.74 -4.83
C ARG A 456 1.74 -28.57 -5.79
N LYS A 457 2.49 -28.78 -6.87
CA LYS A 457 2.77 -27.75 -7.88
C LYS A 457 1.52 -27.30 -8.63
N LEU A 458 0.57 -28.22 -8.82
CA LEU A 458 -0.67 -28.00 -9.57
C LEU A 458 -1.84 -27.52 -8.70
N ALA A 459 -1.65 -27.34 -7.39
CA ALA A 459 -2.74 -27.07 -6.45
C ALA A 459 -3.64 -25.89 -6.87
N LEU A 460 -3.07 -24.72 -7.18
CA LEU A 460 -3.84 -23.55 -7.61
C LEU A 460 -4.60 -23.80 -8.92
N TRP A 461 -3.88 -24.28 -9.95
CA TRP A 461 -4.45 -24.52 -11.28
C TRP A 461 -5.57 -25.55 -11.25
N SER A 462 -5.44 -26.59 -10.44
CA SER A 462 -6.46 -27.63 -10.32
C SER A 462 -7.76 -27.11 -9.71
N VAL A 463 -7.71 -26.13 -8.80
CA VAL A 463 -8.93 -25.48 -8.27
C VAL A 463 -9.52 -24.55 -9.31
N MET A 464 -8.68 -23.79 -10.03
CA MET A 464 -9.15 -22.91 -11.11
C MET A 464 -9.88 -23.68 -12.22
N ALA A 465 -9.43 -24.89 -12.53
CA ALA A 465 -10.08 -25.77 -13.50
C ALA A 465 -11.48 -26.23 -13.08
N MET A 466 -11.87 -26.04 -11.80
CA MET A 466 -13.21 -26.37 -11.29
C MET A 466 -14.21 -25.22 -11.44
N ARG A 467 -13.82 -24.06 -12.01
CA ARG A 467 -14.78 -23.00 -12.35
C ARG A 467 -15.82 -23.53 -13.34
N GLU A 468 -17.09 -23.26 -13.08
CA GLU A 468 -18.19 -23.71 -13.93
C GLU A 468 -18.64 -22.61 -14.90
N ASP A 469 -18.45 -21.34 -14.52
CA ASP A 469 -18.88 -20.16 -15.28
C ASP A 469 -17.76 -19.11 -15.40
N GLU A 470 -17.81 -18.27 -16.44
CA GLU A 470 -16.86 -17.16 -16.65
C GLU A 470 -16.96 -16.08 -15.55
N THR A 471 -18.07 -16.04 -14.82
CA THR A 471 -18.31 -15.15 -13.68
C THR A 471 -17.80 -15.71 -12.35
N ASP A 472 -17.24 -16.92 -12.32
CA ASP A 472 -16.61 -17.48 -11.13
C ASP A 472 -15.25 -16.83 -10.86
N HIS A 473 -15.09 -16.35 -9.63
CA HIS A 473 -13.88 -15.72 -9.11
C HIS A 473 -13.12 -16.67 -8.19
N VAL A 474 -11.81 -16.43 -8.06
CA VAL A 474 -10.95 -17.13 -7.08
C VAL A 474 -10.53 -16.15 -5.99
N TRP A 475 -10.82 -16.48 -4.74
CA TRP A 475 -10.27 -15.79 -3.58
C TRP A 475 -9.22 -16.68 -2.91
N THR A 476 -7.96 -16.26 -2.95
CA THR A 476 -6.89 -16.93 -2.18
C THR A 476 -6.75 -16.28 -0.82
N GLY A 477 -7.28 -16.93 0.21
CA GLY A 477 -7.06 -16.53 1.60
C GLY A 477 -5.65 -16.87 2.06
N ASP A 478 -5.13 -16.13 3.04
CA ASP A 478 -3.76 -16.29 3.54
C ASP A 478 -3.65 -15.79 4.97
N VAL A 479 -3.25 -16.69 5.87
CA VAL A 479 -2.97 -16.42 7.29
C VAL A 479 -1.84 -17.32 7.77
N ALA A 480 -1.18 -16.92 8.85
CA ALA A 480 -0.26 -17.80 9.57
C ALA A 480 -0.50 -17.71 11.07
N VAL A 481 -0.22 -18.79 11.79
CA VAL A 481 -0.34 -18.88 13.25
C VAL A 481 0.91 -19.52 13.86
N PRO A 482 1.16 -19.35 15.17
CA PRO A 482 2.11 -20.18 15.87
C PRO A 482 1.83 -21.67 15.61
N ILE A 483 2.89 -22.46 15.38
CA ILE A 483 2.77 -23.88 15.00
C ILE A 483 1.89 -24.70 15.95
N SER A 484 1.87 -24.35 17.24
CA SER A 484 1.01 -24.97 18.25
C SER A 484 -0.49 -24.80 18.00
N ARG A 485 -0.90 -23.78 17.23
CA ARG A 485 -2.30 -23.45 16.90
C ARG A 485 -2.71 -23.92 15.50
N LEU A 486 -1.75 -24.33 14.67
CA LEU A 486 -1.98 -24.77 13.29
C LEU A 486 -3.07 -25.86 13.17
N PRO A 487 -3.09 -26.92 14.01
CA PRO A 487 -4.10 -27.96 13.88
C PRO A 487 -5.52 -27.47 14.16
N ASP A 488 -5.69 -26.56 15.13
CA ASP A 488 -6.99 -26.03 15.51
C ASP A 488 -7.52 -25.05 14.46
N ILE A 489 -6.68 -24.12 13.97
CA ILE A 489 -7.14 -23.14 12.99
C ILE A 489 -7.56 -23.79 11.67
N ILE A 490 -6.84 -24.82 11.19
CA ILE A 490 -7.18 -25.49 9.94
C ILE A 490 -8.49 -26.29 10.10
N GLU A 491 -8.66 -27.00 11.22
CA GLU A 491 -9.89 -27.74 11.50
C GLU A 491 -11.11 -26.81 11.57
N GLU A 492 -11.03 -25.75 12.39
CA GLU A 492 -12.14 -24.81 12.55
C GLU A 492 -12.45 -24.05 11.25
N THR A 493 -11.43 -23.74 10.44
CA THR A 493 -11.62 -23.10 9.13
C THR A 493 -12.27 -24.06 8.13
N LYS A 494 -11.86 -25.33 8.11
CA LYS A 494 -12.49 -26.36 7.27
C LYS A 494 -13.95 -26.59 7.66
N GLU A 495 -14.26 -26.61 8.95
CA GLU A 495 -15.65 -26.69 9.42
C GLU A 495 -16.50 -25.50 8.98
N ASP A 496 -15.95 -24.28 9.07
CA ASP A 496 -16.63 -23.05 8.65
C ASP A 496 -16.88 -23.04 7.13
N ILE A 497 -15.88 -23.44 6.34
CA ILE A 497 -16.01 -23.68 4.90
C ILE A 497 -17.16 -24.65 4.61
N ASN A 498 -17.18 -25.81 5.26
CA ASN A 498 -18.20 -26.82 5.05
C ASN A 498 -19.61 -26.30 5.39
N LYS A 499 -19.76 -25.55 6.48
CA LYS A 499 -21.02 -24.91 6.88
C LYS A 499 -21.45 -23.83 5.89
N SER A 500 -20.50 -23.16 5.24
CA SER A 500 -20.78 -22.16 4.21
C SER A 500 -21.27 -22.78 2.90
N GLY A 501 -20.93 -24.03 2.58
CA GLY A 501 -21.27 -24.63 1.28
C GLY A 501 -20.63 -23.93 0.07
N LEU A 502 -19.60 -23.09 0.28
CA LEU A 502 -18.75 -22.57 -0.79
C LEU A 502 -17.72 -23.63 -1.17
N PHE A 503 -17.44 -23.76 -2.47
CA PHE A 503 -16.38 -24.65 -2.92
C PHE A 503 -15.02 -24.04 -2.56
N THR A 504 -14.35 -24.65 -1.59
CA THR A 504 -13.07 -24.14 -1.08
C THR A 504 -12.13 -25.30 -0.78
N SER A 505 -10.90 -25.20 -1.25
CA SER A 505 -9.82 -26.11 -0.88
C SER A 505 -8.87 -25.47 0.11
N ILE A 506 -8.08 -26.29 0.80
CA ILE A 506 -6.98 -25.84 1.66
C ILE A 506 -5.66 -26.37 1.11
N VAL A 507 -4.71 -25.46 0.94
CA VAL A 507 -3.30 -25.75 0.64
C VAL A 507 -2.43 -24.89 1.54
N GLY A 508 -1.23 -25.33 1.95
CA GLY A 508 -0.43 -24.46 2.82
C GLY A 508 1.02 -24.86 2.97
N HIS A 509 1.86 -23.84 3.15
CA HIS A 509 3.24 -23.90 3.61
C HIS A 509 3.30 -24.17 5.12
N VAL A 510 2.71 -25.28 5.56
CA VAL A 510 2.41 -25.51 6.99
C VAL A 510 3.62 -25.63 7.90
N GLY A 511 4.84 -25.80 7.35
CA GLY A 511 6.07 -25.85 8.14
C GLY A 511 6.33 -24.58 8.97
N ASP A 512 5.91 -23.41 8.50
CA ASP A 512 6.01 -22.14 9.23
C ASP A 512 4.66 -21.64 9.78
N GLY A 513 3.62 -22.48 9.72
CA GLY A 513 2.30 -22.18 10.25
C GLY A 513 1.39 -21.44 9.29
N ASN A 514 1.82 -21.23 8.04
CA ASN A 514 1.05 -20.60 6.98
C ASN A 514 0.15 -21.59 6.23
N PHE A 515 -1.10 -21.21 5.99
CA PHE A 515 -1.98 -21.91 5.07
C PHE A 515 -2.90 -20.96 4.31
N HIS A 516 -3.41 -21.46 3.20
CA HIS A 516 -4.26 -20.76 2.26
C HIS A 516 -5.59 -21.49 2.10
N THR A 517 -6.63 -20.70 1.88
CA THR A 517 -7.89 -21.19 1.33
C THR A 517 -7.96 -20.75 -0.13
N ILE A 518 -8.36 -21.64 -1.04
CA ILE A 518 -8.62 -21.28 -2.43
C ILE A 518 -10.13 -21.45 -2.64
N LEU A 519 -10.84 -20.32 -2.61
CA LEU A 519 -12.30 -20.29 -2.58
C LEU A 519 -12.83 -19.85 -3.95
N LEU A 520 -13.73 -20.67 -4.52
CA LEU A 520 -14.48 -20.31 -5.72
C LEU A 520 -15.84 -19.71 -5.34
N TYR A 521 -16.19 -18.61 -5.98
CA TYR A 521 -17.46 -17.93 -5.74
C TYR A 521 -17.87 -17.09 -6.95
N ASN A 522 -19.17 -16.89 -7.13
CA ASN A 522 -19.70 -15.89 -8.07
C ASN A 522 -20.18 -14.62 -7.35
N ASP A 523 -20.59 -13.60 -8.09
CA ASP A 523 -21.02 -12.31 -7.56
C ASP A 523 -22.14 -12.41 -6.51
N SER A 524 -23.06 -13.37 -6.65
CA SER A 524 -24.15 -13.59 -5.68
C SER A 524 -23.67 -14.17 -4.33
N GLN A 525 -22.54 -14.89 -4.36
CA GLN A 525 -21.92 -15.53 -3.21
C GLN A 525 -20.85 -14.66 -2.55
N ARG A 526 -20.44 -13.54 -3.18
CA ARG A 526 -19.33 -12.70 -2.72
C ARG A 526 -19.39 -12.34 -1.24
N LYS A 527 -20.54 -11.86 -0.75
CA LYS A 527 -20.69 -11.50 0.66
C LYS A 527 -20.42 -12.69 1.60
N LYS A 528 -20.85 -13.89 1.21
CA LYS A 528 -20.63 -15.11 1.96
C LYS A 528 -19.15 -15.49 1.97
N ALA A 529 -18.47 -15.33 0.83
CA ALA A 529 -17.03 -15.53 0.72
C ALA A 529 -16.25 -14.56 1.63
N GLU A 530 -16.60 -13.28 1.59
CA GLU A 530 -16.04 -12.23 2.46
C GLU A 530 -16.21 -12.59 3.95
N GLU A 531 -17.39 -13.07 4.35
CA GLU A 531 -17.66 -13.49 5.72
C GLU A 531 -16.83 -14.71 6.17
N VAL A 532 -16.62 -15.71 5.31
CA VAL A 532 -15.77 -16.88 5.60
C VAL A 532 -14.30 -16.46 5.74
N VAL A 533 -13.79 -15.68 4.78
CA VAL A 533 -12.41 -15.17 4.83
C VAL A 533 -12.19 -14.29 6.06
N HIS A 534 -13.14 -13.41 6.37
CA HIS A 534 -13.07 -12.56 7.56
C HIS A 534 -13.00 -13.39 8.85
N ARG A 535 -13.84 -14.43 9.01
CA ARG A 535 -13.78 -15.33 10.18
C ARG A 535 -12.47 -16.08 10.27
N MET A 536 -11.89 -16.52 9.15
CA MET A 536 -10.57 -17.15 9.11
C MET A 536 -9.48 -16.19 9.61
N VAL A 537 -9.45 -14.96 9.11
CA VAL A 537 -8.48 -13.93 9.51
C VAL A 537 -8.65 -13.55 10.98
N LYS A 538 -9.88 -13.34 11.42
CA LYS A 538 -10.21 -13.06 12.82
C LYS A 538 -9.73 -14.16 13.76
N ARG A 539 -10.01 -15.42 13.40
CA ARG A 539 -9.53 -16.58 14.14
C ARG A 539 -8.00 -16.58 14.22
N ALA A 540 -7.29 -16.34 13.12
CA ALA A 540 -5.83 -16.27 13.13
C ALA A 540 -5.30 -15.25 14.14
N VAL A 541 -5.84 -14.03 14.13
CA VAL A 541 -5.46 -12.97 15.09
C VAL A 541 -5.77 -13.36 16.54
N GLU A 542 -6.95 -13.94 16.79
CA GLU A 542 -7.33 -14.46 18.13
C GLU A 542 -6.45 -15.64 18.59
N MET A 543 -5.74 -16.28 17.66
CA MET A 543 -4.78 -17.35 17.90
C MET A 543 -3.33 -16.86 17.96
N GLU A 544 -3.08 -15.55 18.15
CA GLU A 544 -1.75 -14.93 18.15
C GLU A 544 -1.02 -15.07 16.79
N GLY A 545 -1.79 -15.28 15.72
CA GLY A 545 -1.32 -15.29 14.35
C GLY A 545 -1.37 -13.94 13.67
N THR A 546 -1.27 -13.96 12.34
CA THR A 546 -1.22 -12.77 11.49
C THR A 546 -2.31 -12.81 10.41
N VAL A 547 -2.76 -11.62 9.99
CA VAL A 547 -3.77 -11.44 8.96
C VAL A 547 -3.28 -11.82 7.56
N THR A 548 -1.97 -11.97 7.40
CA THR A 548 -1.30 -12.27 6.13
C THR A 548 0.01 -13.00 6.41
N GLY A 549 0.15 -14.22 5.89
CA GLY A 549 1.37 -15.01 6.03
C GLY A 549 2.44 -14.54 5.05
N GLU A 550 2.05 -14.29 3.79
CA GLU A 550 3.01 -13.98 2.73
C GLU A 550 2.51 -13.00 1.65
N HIS A 551 1.20 -12.79 1.51
CA HIS A 551 0.68 -11.99 0.39
C HIS A 551 0.90 -10.48 0.55
N GLY A 552 1.10 -10.01 1.78
CA GLY A 552 1.13 -8.59 2.13
C GLY A 552 -0.22 -8.07 2.62
N VAL A 553 -0.32 -6.75 2.76
CA VAL A 553 -1.47 -6.06 3.36
C VAL A 553 -2.27 -5.32 2.29
N GLY A 554 -1.59 -4.57 1.42
CA GLY A 554 -2.18 -3.82 0.32
C GLY A 554 -3.35 -2.93 0.74
N LEU A 555 -4.40 -2.96 -0.07
CA LEU A 555 -5.69 -2.31 0.18
C LEU A 555 -6.63 -3.22 0.99
N VAL A 556 -6.59 -4.52 0.70
CA VAL A 556 -7.58 -5.50 1.17
C VAL A 556 -7.46 -5.75 2.67
N LYS A 557 -6.24 -5.87 3.19
CA LYS A 557 -6.01 -6.26 4.60
C LYS A 557 -5.59 -5.11 5.52
N ARG A 558 -5.38 -3.90 4.99
CA ARG A 558 -4.94 -2.72 5.78
C ARG A 558 -5.75 -2.47 7.04
N ASP A 559 -7.07 -2.64 6.95
CA ASP A 559 -7.97 -2.33 8.07
C ASP A 559 -7.95 -3.41 9.16
N TYR A 560 -7.38 -4.59 8.87
CA TYR A 560 -7.16 -5.64 9.86
C TYR A 560 -5.95 -5.34 10.77
N LEU A 561 -5.02 -4.48 10.36
CA LEU A 561 -3.78 -4.23 11.12
C LEU A 561 -4.02 -3.65 12.51
N ASN A 562 -5.07 -2.85 12.70
CA ASN A 562 -5.42 -2.34 14.03
C ASN A 562 -5.83 -3.47 14.99
N HIS A 563 -6.40 -4.55 14.47
CA HIS A 563 -6.83 -5.71 15.25
C HIS A 563 -5.65 -6.62 15.60
N GLU A 564 -4.70 -6.81 14.67
CA GLU A 564 -3.49 -7.60 14.92
C GLU A 564 -2.48 -6.86 15.80
N LEU A 565 -2.14 -5.62 15.46
CA LEU A 565 -0.97 -4.91 16.02
C LEU A 565 -1.34 -3.82 17.03
N GLY A 566 -2.61 -3.43 17.09
CA GLY A 566 -3.10 -2.31 17.89
C GLY A 566 -2.92 -0.95 17.23
N GLU A 567 -3.82 -0.02 17.56
CA GLU A 567 -3.89 1.34 16.97
C GLU A 567 -2.56 2.11 17.12
N THR A 568 -1.91 2.04 18.29
CA THR A 568 -0.65 2.76 18.54
C THR A 568 0.51 2.27 17.67
N THR A 569 0.53 0.98 17.32
CA THR A 569 1.53 0.41 16.41
C THR A 569 1.29 0.89 14.99
N VAL A 570 0.03 0.88 14.53
CA VAL A 570 -0.35 1.41 13.22
C VAL A 570 -0.10 2.92 13.14
N ASP A 571 -0.28 3.65 14.23
CA ASP A 571 0.09 5.07 14.34
C ASP A 571 1.60 5.32 14.20
N ALA A 572 2.44 4.40 14.70
CA ALA A 572 3.88 4.45 14.50
C ALA A 572 4.26 4.19 13.03
N MET A 573 3.62 3.21 12.38
CA MET A 573 3.79 2.95 10.93
C MET A 573 3.39 4.17 10.11
N ARG A 574 2.31 4.85 10.49
CA ARG A 574 1.89 6.09 9.83
C ARG A 574 2.90 7.22 9.99
N LYS A 575 3.50 7.36 11.17
CA LYS A 575 4.58 8.32 11.40
C LYS A 575 5.79 8.00 10.51
N LEU A 576 6.15 6.72 10.37
CA LEU A 576 7.21 6.27 9.48
C LEU A 576 6.92 6.59 8.01
N LYS A 577 5.69 6.33 7.55
CA LYS A 577 5.23 6.70 6.19
C LYS A 577 5.45 8.18 5.91
N LEU A 578 5.02 9.07 6.82
CA LEU A 578 5.22 10.51 6.63
C LEU A 578 6.67 10.98 6.81
N ALA A 579 7.55 10.17 7.41
CA ALA A 579 8.96 10.49 7.50
C ALA A 579 9.68 10.26 6.15
N PHE A 580 9.31 9.21 5.41
CA PHE A 580 9.88 8.91 4.09
C PHE A 580 9.12 9.56 2.92
N ASP A 581 7.82 9.78 3.09
CA ASP A 581 6.93 10.33 2.08
C ASP A 581 5.93 11.33 2.71
N PRO A 582 6.39 12.55 3.03
CA PRO A 582 5.58 13.56 3.72
C PRO A 582 4.40 14.07 2.88
N LEU A 583 4.42 13.84 1.56
CA LEU A 583 3.36 14.23 0.62
C LEU A 583 2.42 13.07 0.27
N CYS A 584 2.68 11.86 0.79
CA CYS A 584 1.93 10.64 0.51
C CYS A 584 1.83 10.30 -0.99
N LEU A 585 2.88 10.56 -1.77
CA LEU A 585 2.89 10.31 -3.22
C LEU A 585 3.05 8.82 -3.55
N LEU A 586 3.85 8.10 -2.76
CA LEU A 586 4.22 6.72 -3.05
C LEU A 586 3.12 5.74 -2.61
N ASN A 587 2.56 5.05 -3.58
CA ASN A 587 1.53 4.02 -3.46
C ASN A 587 0.45 4.35 -2.40
N PRO A 588 -0.31 5.45 -2.59
CA PRO A 588 -1.22 5.94 -1.57
C PRO A 588 -2.32 4.92 -1.26
N ASP A 589 -2.84 5.02 -0.03
CA ASP A 589 -3.86 4.18 0.57
C ASP A 589 -3.46 2.72 0.89
N LYS A 590 -2.24 2.25 0.60
CA LYS A 590 -1.83 0.89 0.98
C LYS A 590 -1.19 0.88 2.37
N ILE A 591 -1.19 -0.28 3.04
CA ILE A 591 -0.63 -0.54 4.39
C ILE A 591 -1.30 0.23 5.52
N VAL A 592 -1.28 1.57 5.48
CA VAL A 592 -1.86 2.44 6.51
C VAL A 592 -2.75 3.50 5.90
N ARG A 593 -3.84 3.83 6.60
CA ARG A 593 -4.68 4.98 6.24
C ARG A 593 -3.96 6.26 6.60
N VAL A 594 -3.99 7.27 5.73
CA VAL A 594 -3.58 8.66 6.04
C VAL A 594 -4.76 9.64 5.94
N GLN A 595 -5.95 9.09 5.71
CA GLN A 595 -7.22 9.80 5.66
C GLN A 595 -8.25 8.97 6.42
N LYS A 596 -9.13 9.65 7.17
CA LYS A 596 -10.23 8.99 7.87
C LYS A 596 -11.14 8.26 6.87
N PRO A 597 -11.52 7.01 7.16
CA PRO A 597 -12.49 6.30 6.34
C PRO A 597 -13.84 7.03 6.35
N GLN A 598 -14.59 6.89 5.26
CA GLN A 598 -16.01 7.29 5.23
C GLN A 598 -16.86 6.36 6.11
N PRO A 599 -18.04 6.81 6.58
CA PRO A 599 -18.97 5.93 7.28
C PRO A 599 -19.29 4.68 6.45
N GLY A 600 -19.07 3.50 7.03
CA GLY A 600 -19.30 2.21 6.36
C GLY A 600 -18.17 1.71 5.46
N GLU A 601 -17.06 2.46 5.32
CA GLU A 601 -15.91 2.01 4.52
C GLU A 601 -15.08 0.92 5.22
N VAL A 602 -15.10 0.89 6.56
CA VAL A 602 -14.43 -0.14 7.36
C VAL A 602 -15.49 -1.07 7.96
N ALA A 603 -15.34 -2.36 7.70
CA ALA A 603 -16.19 -3.40 8.27
C ALA A 603 -16.01 -3.50 9.80
N GLN A 604 -17.02 -4.02 10.50
CA GLN A 604 -16.87 -4.36 11.91
C GLN A 604 -16.01 -5.62 12.06
N TRP A 605 -15.35 -5.75 13.20
CA TRP A 605 -14.55 -6.92 13.61
C TRP A 605 -15.41 -8.08 14.08
#